data_AF-A0A4R0USP7-F1
#
_entry.id   AF-A0A4R0USP7-F1
#
_cell.length_a   1.000
_cell.length_b   1.000
_cell.length_c   1.000
_cell.angle_alpha   90.00
_cell.angle_beta   90.00
_cell.angle_gamma   90.00
#
_symmetry.space_group_name_H-M   'P 1'
#
loop_
_entity.id
_entity.type
_entity.pdbx_description
1 polymer ?
#
loop_
_entity_poly.entity_id
_entity_poly.type
_entity_poly.pdbx_seq_one_letter_code
_entity_poly.pdbx_strand_id
1 'polypeptide(L)'
;MTIFAFSMSDTFDTLGTFIGTGRRTGIFSAEDEKALENGHGFSSKMDKALFADSIATSIGAICGTSNTTTYVESSAGIAAGGRTGLTSVVVAICFALSAFLAPVVSAVPSAATAGVLVIVGCMMAASLKEVKWDDIAEAIPAFFAAVFMAFSYSISYGIAGGFIMYCIVKTCKGKAKEVHPIIWTVAALFILDFVCMAIL
;
A
#
# COMPACT_ATOMS: atom_id res chain seq x y z
N MET A 1 -2.64 -4.69 -19.80
CA MET A 1 -2.66 -3.31 -19.28
C MET A 1 -3.21 -3.30 -17.86
N THR A 2 -4.49 -3.62 -17.66
CA THR A 2 -5.10 -3.72 -16.32
C THR A 2 -4.37 -4.64 -15.34
N ILE A 3 -3.95 -5.85 -15.75
CA ILE A 3 -3.18 -6.77 -14.87
C ILE A 3 -1.85 -6.13 -14.41
N PHE A 4 -1.18 -5.39 -15.30
CA PHE A 4 0.05 -4.68 -14.96
C PHE A 4 -0.23 -3.51 -14.01
N ALA A 5 -1.24 -2.68 -14.30
CA ALA A 5 -1.63 -1.57 -13.44
C ALA A 5 -2.04 -2.04 -12.04
N PHE A 6 -2.81 -3.12 -11.94
CA PHE A 6 -3.18 -3.75 -10.67
C PHE A 6 -1.97 -4.33 -9.93
N SER A 7 -1.09 -5.06 -10.63
CA SER A 7 0.12 -5.66 -10.01
C SER A 7 1.10 -4.58 -9.51
N MET A 8 1.31 -3.51 -10.27
CA MET A 8 2.13 -2.39 -9.82
C MET A 8 1.48 -1.66 -8.64
N SER A 9 0.18 -1.37 -8.74
CA SER A 9 -0.58 -0.75 -7.66
C SER A 9 -0.51 -1.57 -6.38
N ASP A 10 -0.66 -2.89 -6.47
CA ASP A 10 -0.59 -3.82 -5.35
C ASP A 10 0.80 -3.81 -4.70
N THR A 11 1.84 -3.90 -5.52
CA THR A 11 3.23 -3.84 -5.03
C THR A 11 3.49 -2.56 -4.25
N PHE A 12 3.04 -1.40 -4.78
CA PHE A 12 3.23 -0.11 -4.12
C PHE A 12 2.34 0.08 -2.90
N ASP A 13 1.12 -0.46 -2.91
CA ASP A 13 0.21 -0.42 -1.76
C ASP A 13 0.77 -1.26 -0.60
N THR A 14 1.19 -2.50 -0.87
CA THR A 14 1.87 -3.34 0.12
C THR A 14 3.12 -2.64 0.63
N LEU A 15 4.02 -2.15 -0.24
CA LEU A 15 5.22 -1.44 0.19
C LEU A 15 4.89 -0.23 1.08
N GLY A 16 3.96 0.63 0.65
CA GLY A 16 3.59 1.84 1.36
C GLY A 16 2.96 1.55 2.72
N THR A 17 2.01 0.62 2.75
CA THR A 17 1.32 0.21 3.98
C THR A 17 2.26 -0.52 4.93
N PHE A 18 3.14 -1.36 4.41
CA PHE A 18 4.12 -2.11 5.20
C PHE A 18 5.18 -1.19 5.82
N ILE A 19 5.76 -0.28 5.03
CA ILE A 19 6.71 0.74 5.52
C ILE A 19 6.02 1.66 6.52
N GLY A 20 4.82 2.16 6.21
CA GLY A 20 4.06 3.05 7.08
C GLY A 20 3.70 2.39 8.42
N THR A 21 3.21 1.15 8.38
CA THR A 21 2.85 0.38 9.58
C THR A 21 4.08 -0.02 10.38
N GLY A 22 5.15 -0.44 9.71
CA GLY A 22 6.40 -0.83 10.34
C GLY A 22 7.09 0.33 11.05
N ARG A 23 7.11 1.53 10.45
CA ARG A 23 7.62 2.75 11.08
C ARG A 23 6.79 3.16 12.29
N ARG A 24 5.44 3.07 12.21
CA ARG A 24 4.57 3.38 13.36
C ARG A 24 4.69 2.40 14.51
N THR A 25 4.91 1.13 14.23
CA THR A 25 4.98 0.08 15.26
C THR A 25 6.38 -0.15 15.82
N GLY A 26 7.40 0.38 15.13
CA GLY A 26 8.81 0.16 15.47
C GLY A 26 9.26 -1.29 15.24
N ILE A 27 8.54 -2.06 14.41
CA ILE A 27 8.91 -3.44 14.06
C ILE A 27 10.13 -3.48 13.12
N PHE A 28 10.27 -2.48 12.25
CA PHE A 28 11.47 -2.30 11.41
C PHE A 28 12.33 -1.20 12.01
N SER A 29 13.64 -1.47 12.13
CA SER A 29 14.59 -0.43 12.49
C SER A 29 14.99 0.38 11.27
N ALA A 30 15.56 1.57 11.48
CA ALA A 30 16.12 2.38 10.40
C ALA A 30 17.27 1.67 9.66
N GLU A 31 17.90 0.65 10.29
CA GLU A 31 18.85 -0.22 9.61
C GLU A 31 18.16 -1.26 8.71
N ASP A 32 17.01 -1.82 9.10
CA ASP A 32 16.25 -2.77 8.27
C ASP A 32 15.72 -2.09 6.99
N GLU A 33 15.32 -0.81 7.08
CA GLU A 33 14.89 0.02 5.94
C GLU A 33 16.08 0.35 5.00
N LYS A 34 17.24 0.70 5.57
CA LYS A 34 18.47 0.91 4.79
C LYS A 34 19.03 -0.37 4.18
N ALA A 35 18.83 -1.52 4.82
CA ALA A 35 19.22 -2.82 4.30
C ALA A 35 18.33 -3.27 3.14
N LEU A 36 17.09 -2.80 3.05
CA LEU A 36 16.26 -2.95 1.85
C LEU A 36 16.77 -2.09 0.70
N GLU A 37 17.17 -0.84 0.97
CA GLU A 37 17.70 0.07 -0.07
C GLU A 37 19.11 -0.29 -0.57
N ASN A 38 19.98 -0.82 0.31
CA ASN A 38 21.40 -1.03 0.01
C ASN A 38 21.85 -2.50 0.08
N GLY A 39 20.96 -3.43 0.43
CA GLY A 39 21.27 -4.83 0.58
C GLY A 39 21.32 -5.55 -0.76
N HIS A 40 22.43 -6.24 -1.03
CA HIS A 40 22.49 -7.21 -2.11
C HIS A 40 21.88 -8.55 -1.66
N GLY A 41 20.61 -8.79 -2.00
CA GLY A 41 19.97 -10.11 -1.90
C GLY A 41 18.78 -10.20 -0.93
N PHE A 42 18.18 -11.39 -0.85
CA PHE A 42 16.95 -11.71 -0.10
C PHE A 42 17.16 -11.86 1.42
N SER A 43 17.91 -10.95 2.01
CA SER A 43 18.42 -11.08 3.39
C SER A 43 17.66 -10.21 4.39
N SER A 44 17.02 -9.12 3.95
CA SER A 44 16.29 -8.23 4.84
C SER A 44 15.01 -8.90 5.34
N LYS A 45 14.61 -8.54 6.57
CA LYS A 45 13.27 -8.90 7.08
C LYS A 45 12.16 -8.35 6.19
N MET A 46 12.40 -7.20 5.55
CA MET A 46 11.42 -6.60 4.63
C MET A 46 11.29 -7.41 3.33
N ASP A 47 12.38 -7.91 2.75
CA ASP A 47 12.32 -8.76 1.54
C ASP A 47 11.50 -10.03 1.78
N LYS A 48 11.75 -10.68 2.94
CA LYS A 48 11.02 -11.88 3.35
C LYS A 48 9.54 -11.62 3.55
N ALA A 49 9.18 -10.45 4.06
CA ALA A 49 7.79 -10.07 4.26
C ALA A 49 7.09 -9.72 2.95
N LEU A 50 7.73 -8.99 2.03
CA LEU A 50 7.22 -8.73 0.69
C LEU A 50 7.03 -10.00 -0.12
N PHE A 51 7.92 -10.99 0.07
CA PHE A 51 7.77 -12.30 -0.53
C PHE A 51 6.60 -13.09 0.05
N ALA A 52 6.42 -13.04 1.37
CA ALA A 52 5.28 -13.65 2.03
C ALA A 52 3.96 -13.04 1.55
N ASP A 53 3.90 -11.72 1.37
CA ASP A 53 2.77 -11.01 0.79
C ASP A 53 2.48 -11.44 -0.65
N SER A 54 3.51 -11.48 -1.51
CA SER A 54 3.38 -11.95 -2.90
C SER A 54 2.86 -13.39 -2.99
N ILE A 55 3.33 -14.28 -2.11
CA ILE A 55 2.83 -15.67 -2.02
C ILE A 55 1.38 -15.68 -1.55
N ALA A 56 1.04 -14.92 -0.51
CA ALA A 56 -0.32 -14.83 0.01
C ALA A 56 -1.29 -14.32 -1.05
N THR A 57 -0.91 -13.27 -1.80
CA THR A 57 -1.72 -12.70 -2.88
C THR A 57 -1.89 -13.69 -4.03
N SER A 58 -0.83 -14.42 -4.40
CA SER A 58 -0.91 -15.44 -5.44
C SER A 58 -1.84 -16.60 -5.05
N ILE A 59 -1.77 -17.06 -3.81
CA ILE A 59 -2.65 -18.11 -3.28
C ILE A 59 -4.09 -17.59 -3.14
N GLY A 60 -4.28 -16.36 -2.66
CA GLY A 60 -5.58 -15.71 -2.53
C GLY A 60 -6.28 -15.55 -3.89
N ALA A 61 -5.53 -15.16 -4.92
CA ALA A 61 -6.03 -15.05 -6.28
C ALA A 61 -6.52 -16.41 -6.82
N ILE A 62 -5.83 -17.51 -6.51
CA ILE A 62 -6.28 -18.88 -6.86
C ILE A 62 -7.58 -19.23 -6.14
N CYS A 63 -7.74 -18.78 -4.90
CA CYS A 63 -8.97 -18.91 -4.12
C CYS A 63 -10.09 -17.94 -4.56
N GLY A 64 -9.85 -17.08 -5.55
CA GLY A 64 -10.84 -16.14 -6.09
C GLY A 64 -11.09 -14.91 -5.20
N THR A 65 -10.18 -14.61 -4.27
CA THR A 65 -10.28 -13.40 -3.42
C THR A 65 -9.64 -12.19 -4.10
N SER A 66 -9.94 -10.99 -3.61
CA SER A 66 -9.17 -9.79 -3.95
C SER A 66 -7.73 -9.90 -3.43
N ASN A 67 -6.88 -8.96 -3.85
CA ASN A 67 -5.51 -8.87 -3.36
C ASN A 67 -5.47 -8.83 -1.83
N THR A 68 -4.60 -9.63 -1.25
CA THR A 68 -4.33 -9.64 0.19
C THR A 68 -3.19 -8.70 0.46
N THR A 69 -3.33 -7.81 1.44
CA THR A 69 -2.25 -6.89 1.81
C THR A 69 -2.14 -6.77 3.32
N THR A 70 -1.07 -6.10 3.77
CA THR A 70 -0.86 -5.78 5.18
C THR A 70 -1.88 -4.75 5.64
N TYR A 71 -2.54 -4.98 6.79
CA TYR A 71 -3.54 -4.05 7.33
C TYR A 71 -2.92 -3.02 8.28
N VAL A 72 -3.23 -1.73 8.08
CA VAL A 72 -2.79 -0.63 8.97
C VAL A 72 -3.33 -0.82 10.38
N GLU A 73 -4.54 -1.36 10.52
CA GLU A 73 -5.20 -1.62 11.79
C GLU A 73 -4.45 -2.65 12.64
N SER A 74 -3.67 -3.52 11.99
CA SER A 74 -2.78 -4.46 12.70
C SER A 74 -1.73 -3.72 13.54
N SER A 75 -1.46 -2.45 13.24
CA SER A 75 -0.57 -1.61 14.06
C SER A 75 -1.05 -1.51 15.51
N ALA A 76 -2.37 -1.47 15.74
CA ALA A 76 -2.94 -1.41 17.09
C ALA A 76 -2.70 -2.72 17.85
N GLY A 77 -2.85 -3.87 17.19
CA GLY A 77 -2.54 -5.18 17.76
C GLY A 77 -1.06 -5.34 18.09
N ILE A 78 -0.19 -4.84 17.21
CA ILE A 78 1.26 -4.83 17.44
C ILE A 78 1.64 -3.92 18.62
N ALA A 79 1.02 -2.74 18.72
CA ALA A 79 1.21 -1.80 19.83
C ALA A 79 0.74 -2.38 21.18
N ALA A 80 -0.31 -3.20 21.17
CA ALA A 80 -0.78 -3.94 22.35
C ALA A 80 0.13 -5.10 22.77
N GLY A 81 1.20 -5.40 22.01
CA GLY A 81 2.17 -6.45 22.32
C GLY A 81 2.14 -7.66 21.38
N GLY A 82 1.27 -7.67 20.37
CA GLY A 82 1.18 -8.71 19.33
C GLY A 82 2.33 -8.67 18.32
N ARG A 83 3.57 -8.81 18.79
CA ARG A 83 4.80 -8.74 17.98
C ARG A 83 5.30 -10.10 17.48
N THR A 84 4.59 -11.18 17.81
CA THR A 84 5.00 -12.54 17.45
C THR A 84 4.17 -13.08 16.27
N GLY A 85 4.72 -14.01 15.49
CA GLY A 85 3.96 -14.68 14.43
C GLY A 85 2.78 -15.51 14.97
N LEU A 86 2.82 -15.90 16.24
CA LEU A 86 1.74 -16.67 16.88
C LEU A 86 0.43 -15.87 16.92
N THR A 87 0.49 -14.56 17.18
CA THR A 87 -0.70 -13.69 17.14
C THR A 87 -1.34 -13.69 15.76
N SER A 88 -0.56 -13.62 14.68
CA SER A 88 -1.08 -13.69 13.31
C SER A 88 -1.71 -15.05 12.98
N VAL A 89 -1.13 -16.16 13.45
CA VAL A 89 -1.68 -17.51 13.25
C VAL A 89 -3.01 -17.68 13.98
N VAL A 90 -3.10 -17.22 15.23
CA VAL A 90 -4.34 -17.28 16.01
C VAL A 90 -5.44 -16.47 15.32
N VAL A 91 -5.12 -15.26 14.86
CA VAL A 91 -6.07 -14.42 14.10
C VAL A 91 -6.53 -15.12 12.82
N ALA A 92 -5.63 -15.73 12.05
CA ALA A 92 -5.98 -16.48 10.84
C ALA A 92 -6.92 -17.66 11.13
N ILE A 93 -6.68 -18.42 12.21
CA ILE A 93 -7.58 -19.52 12.64
C ILE A 93 -8.95 -18.96 13.04
N CYS A 94 -8.99 -17.87 13.80
CA CYS A 94 -10.24 -17.22 14.17
C CYS A 94 -11.03 -16.72 12.94
N PHE A 95 -10.36 -16.17 11.93
CA PHE A 95 -10.99 -15.77 10.67
C PHE A 95 -11.48 -16.98 9.86
N ALA A 96 -10.73 -18.07 9.81
CA ALA A 96 -11.15 -19.31 9.16
C ALA A 96 -12.40 -19.92 9.83
N LEU A 97 -12.46 -19.91 11.17
CA LEU A 97 -13.65 -20.32 11.91
C LEU A 97 -14.82 -19.35 11.69
N SER A 98 -14.54 -18.05 11.62
CA SER A 98 -15.56 -17.02 11.36
C SER A 98 -16.17 -17.14 9.97
N ALA A 99 -15.43 -17.67 8.98
CA ALA A 99 -15.96 -17.91 7.64
C ALA A 99 -17.12 -18.91 7.63
N PHE A 100 -17.15 -19.90 8.54
CA PHE A 100 -18.30 -20.79 8.72
C PHE A 100 -19.51 -20.09 9.36
N LEU A 101 -19.26 -19.01 10.12
CA LEU A 101 -20.27 -18.14 10.69
C LEU A 101 -20.61 -16.95 9.77
N ALA A 102 -20.09 -16.91 8.54
CA ALA A 102 -20.40 -15.87 7.55
C ALA A 102 -21.90 -15.51 7.41
N PRO A 103 -22.86 -16.46 7.42
CA PRO A 103 -24.29 -16.12 7.36
C PRO A 103 -24.82 -15.40 8.60
N VAL A 104 -24.13 -15.47 9.75
CA VAL A 104 -24.46 -14.70 10.95
C VAL A 104 -23.84 -13.30 10.86
N VAL A 105 -22.64 -13.19 10.27
CA VAL A 105 -21.96 -11.89 10.06
C VAL A 105 -22.69 -11.03 9.03
N SER A 106 -23.28 -11.62 7.99
CA SER A 106 -24.07 -10.89 7.00
C SER A 106 -25.39 -10.33 7.54
N ALA A 107 -25.82 -10.73 8.75
CA ALA A 107 -26.97 -10.14 9.44
C ALA A 107 -26.63 -8.79 10.11
N VAL A 108 -25.34 -8.43 10.21
CA VAL A 108 -24.91 -7.15 10.78
C VAL A 108 -25.17 -6.03 9.76
N PRO A 109 -25.95 -4.98 10.12
CA PRO A 109 -26.20 -3.86 9.22
C PRO A 109 -24.91 -3.13 8.84
N SER A 110 -24.78 -2.74 7.57
CA SER A 110 -23.64 -1.94 7.09
C SER A 110 -23.48 -0.60 7.82
N ALA A 111 -24.58 -0.06 8.36
CA ALA A 111 -24.54 1.14 9.20
C ALA A 111 -23.71 0.94 10.48
N ALA A 112 -23.62 -0.29 11.01
CA ALA A 112 -22.83 -0.59 12.20
C ALA A 112 -21.33 -0.62 11.92
N THR A 113 -20.92 -1.03 10.71
CA THR A 113 -19.49 -1.08 10.31
C THR A 113 -18.97 0.26 9.79
N ALA A 114 -19.85 1.16 9.34
CA ALA A 114 -19.49 2.46 8.82
C ALA A 114 -18.64 3.31 9.79
N GLY A 115 -19.00 3.34 11.08
CA GLY A 115 -18.25 4.09 12.09
C GLY A 115 -16.81 3.61 12.25
N VAL A 116 -16.60 2.29 12.18
CA VAL A 116 -15.27 1.68 12.24
C VAL A 116 -14.46 2.07 11.00
N LEU A 117 -15.06 2.00 9.80
CA LEU A 117 -14.40 2.39 8.54
C LEU A 117 -13.96 3.86 8.53
N VAL A 118 -14.74 4.76 9.12
CA VAL A 118 -14.35 6.18 9.25
C VAL A 118 -13.12 6.33 10.13
N ILE A 119 -13.09 5.66 11.29
CA ILE A 119 -11.94 5.71 12.21
C ILE A 119 -10.69 5.13 11.55
N VAL A 120 -10.82 4.00 10.84
CA VAL A 120 -9.74 3.39 10.06
C VAL A 120 -9.21 4.37 9.01
N GLY A 121 -10.09 5.02 8.26
CA GLY A 121 -9.70 6.05 7.29
C GLY A 121 -8.91 7.20 7.94
N CYS A 122 -9.34 7.67 9.11
CA CYS A 122 -8.60 8.67 9.88
C CYS A 122 -7.20 8.16 10.31
N MET A 123 -7.10 6.89 10.71
CA MET A 123 -5.81 6.28 11.08
C MET A 123 -4.86 6.18 9.89
N MET A 124 -5.36 5.85 8.70
CA MET A 124 -4.58 5.82 7.46
C MET A 124 -4.14 7.23 7.06
N ALA A 125 -5.02 8.23 7.17
CA ALA A 125 -4.70 9.63 6.85
C ALA A 125 -3.57 10.22 7.71
N ALA A 126 -3.37 9.74 8.94
CA ALA A 126 -2.26 10.18 9.77
C ALA A 126 -0.87 9.91 9.15
N SER A 127 -0.75 9.03 8.14
CA SER A 127 0.52 8.78 7.43
C SER A 127 0.91 9.95 6.53
N LEU A 128 -0.04 10.82 6.16
CA LEU A 128 0.23 12.07 5.44
C LEU A 128 1.11 13.03 6.25
N LYS A 129 1.18 12.88 7.58
CA LYS A 129 2.06 13.69 8.43
C LYS A 129 3.55 13.44 8.16
N GLU A 130 3.91 12.24 7.68
CA GLU A 130 5.30 11.87 7.40
C GLU A 130 5.82 12.49 6.08
N VAL A 131 4.93 13.08 5.27
CA VAL A 131 5.30 13.77 4.02
C VAL A 131 5.99 15.09 4.35
N LYS A 132 7.11 15.39 3.67
CA LYS A 132 7.79 16.68 3.79
C LYS A 132 7.03 17.76 3.02
N TRP A 133 6.03 18.35 3.68
CA TRP A 133 5.20 19.41 3.11
C TRP A 133 5.99 20.68 2.72
N ASP A 134 7.16 20.89 3.32
CA ASP A 134 8.06 22.01 2.99
C ASP A 134 8.75 21.87 1.62
N ASP A 135 8.93 20.64 1.12
CA ASP A 135 9.47 20.44 -0.24
C ASP A 135 8.33 20.22 -1.23
N ILE A 136 8.09 21.23 -2.06
CA ILE A 136 7.12 21.20 -3.17
C ILE A 136 7.32 19.98 -4.09
N ALA A 137 8.55 19.45 -4.20
CA ALA A 137 8.85 18.25 -5.00
C ALA A 137 8.21 16.97 -4.44
N GLU A 138 7.98 16.91 -3.14
CA GLU A 138 7.34 15.78 -2.46
C GLU A 138 5.87 16.08 -2.13
N ALA A 139 5.56 17.34 -1.77
CA ALA A 139 4.23 17.78 -1.39
C ALA A 139 3.21 17.73 -2.54
N ILE A 140 3.56 18.23 -3.74
CA ILE A 140 2.63 18.22 -4.88
C ILE A 140 2.25 16.79 -5.28
N PRO A 141 3.20 15.86 -5.48
CA PRO A 141 2.88 14.48 -5.86
C PRO A 141 2.06 13.75 -4.79
N ALA A 142 2.39 13.92 -3.51
CA ALA A 142 1.64 13.31 -2.41
C ALA A 142 0.21 13.84 -2.33
N PHE A 143 0.02 15.15 -2.52
CA PHE A 143 -1.31 15.77 -2.55
C PHE A 143 -2.16 15.22 -3.71
N PHE A 144 -1.62 15.22 -4.93
CA PHE A 144 -2.35 14.71 -6.08
C PHE A 144 -2.62 13.21 -5.99
N ALA A 145 -1.69 12.42 -5.44
CA ALA A 145 -1.91 11.00 -5.21
C ALA A 145 -3.12 10.75 -4.30
N ALA A 146 -3.20 11.45 -3.16
CA ALA A 146 -4.32 11.33 -2.23
C ALA A 146 -5.65 11.80 -2.83
N VAL A 147 -5.63 12.93 -3.56
CA VAL A 147 -6.82 13.49 -4.21
C VAL A 147 -7.33 12.57 -5.32
N PHE A 148 -6.46 12.13 -6.23
CA PHE A 148 -6.85 11.22 -7.31
C PHE A 148 -7.35 9.88 -6.77
N MET A 149 -6.76 9.37 -5.71
CA MET A 149 -7.24 8.15 -5.05
C MET A 149 -8.67 8.31 -4.53
N ALA A 150 -8.96 9.41 -3.84
CA ALA A 150 -10.28 9.69 -3.27
C ALA A 150 -11.34 9.93 -4.35
N PHE A 151 -11.03 10.70 -5.40
CA PHE A 151 -11.99 11.03 -6.46
C PHE A 151 -12.21 9.89 -7.45
N SER A 152 -11.19 9.07 -7.70
CA SER A 152 -11.28 7.99 -8.67
C SER A 152 -11.76 6.67 -8.06
N TYR A 153 -11.98 6.62 -6.74
CA TYR A 153 -12.33 5.41 -5.97
C TYR A 153 -11.39 4.22 -6.28
N SER A 154 -10.15 4.52 -6.66
CA SER A 154 -9.18 3.55 -7.16
C SER A 154 -7.80 3.92 -6.65
N ILE A 155 -7.23 3.01 -5.86
CA ILE A 155 -5.86 3.11 -5.35
C ILE A 155 -4.88 3.16 -6.55
N SER A 156 -5.12 2.36 -7.58
CA SER A 156 -4.27 2.30 -8.77
C SER A 156 -4.19 3.63 -9.51
N TYR A 157 -5.32 4.33 -9.69
CA TYR A 157 -5.32 5.63 -10.34
C TYR A 157 -4.69 6.73 -9.48
N GLY A 158 -4.86 6.65 -8.16
CA GLY A 158 -4.17 7.53 -7.21
C GLY A 158 -2.65 7.39 -7.27
N ILE A 159 -2.15 6.15 -7.22
CA ILE A 159 -0.72 5.84 -7.32
C ILE A 159 -0.16 6.27 -8.68
N ALA A 160 -0.87 5.99 -9.78
CA ALA A 160 -0.50 6.41 -11.11
C ALA A 160 -0.37 7.94 -11.23
N GLY A 161 -1.39 8.68 -10.76
CA GLY A 161 -1.37 10.14 -10.73
C GLY A 161 -0.22 10.70 -9.89
N GLY A 162 0.05 10.09 -8.74
CA GLY A 162 1.19 10.43 -7.87
C GLY A 162 2.53 10.31 -8.57
N PHE A 163 2.81 9.18 -9.23
CA PHE A 163 4.07 8.97 -9.95
C PHE A 163 4.24 9.91 -11.15
N ILE A 164 3.17 10.12 -11.92
CA ILE A 164 3.18 11.06 -13.05
C ILE A 164 3.52 12.46 -12.55
N MET A 165 2.87 12.91 -11.48
CA MET A 165 3.10 14.23 -10.92
C MET A 165 4.49 14.37 -10.29
N TYR A 166 5.01 13.30 -9.68
CA TYR A 166 6.40 13.26 -9.19
C TYR A 166 7.42 13.47 -10.30
N CYS A 167 7.27 12.75 -11.42
CA CYS A 167 8.13 12.92 -12.60
C CYS A 167 8.04 14.33 -13.18
N ILE A 168 6.82 14.88 -13.31
CA ILE A 168 6.60 16.24 -13.83
C ILE A 168 7.28 17.29 -12.94
N VAL A 169 7.01 17.26 -11.63
CA VAL A 169 7.53 18.27 -10.70
C VAL A 169 9.06 18.21 -10.58
N LYS A 170 9.65 17.01 -10.51
CA LYS A 170 11.12 16.84 -10.50
C LYS A 170 11.76 17.33 -11.80
N THR A 171 11.08 17.14 -12.94
CA THR A 171 11.54 17.66 -14.24
C THR A 171 11.49 19.19 -14.28
N CYS A 172 10.40 19.81 -13.83
CA CYS A 172 10.27 21.26 -13.75
C CYS A 172 11.30 21.90 -12.79
N LYS A 173 11.70 21.21 -11.70
CA LYS A 173 12.76 21.66 -10.79
C LYS A 173 14.19 21.41 -11.33
N GLY A 174 14.35 20.90 -12.54
CA GLY A 174 15.67 20.59 -13.13
C GLY A 174 16.38 19.39 -12.50
N LYS A 175 15.69 18.61 -11.66
CA LYS A 175 16.21 17.47 -10.90
C LYS A 175 15.82 16.12 -11.52
N ALA A 176 15.57 16.09 -12.83
CA ALA A 176 15.13 14.89 -13.54
C ALA A 176 16.09 13.69 -13.37
N LYS A 177 17.39 13.94 -13.16
CA LYS A 177 18.42 12.91 -12.95
C LYS A 177 18.42 12.29 -11.54
N GLU A 178 17.76 12.90 -10.56
CA GLU A 178 17.61 12.31 -9.21
C GLU A 178 16.50 11.25 -9.18
N VAL A 179 15.64 11.18 -10.20
CA VAL A 179 14.55 10.21 -10.27
C VAL A 179 15.08 8.88 -10.80
N HIS A 180 14.84 7.80 -10.04
CA HIS A 180 15.27 6.46 -10.46
C HIS A 180 14.62 6.08 -11.80
N PRO A 181 15.35 5.48 -12.76
CA PRO A 181 14.83 5.13 -14.08
C PRO A 181 13.57 4.26 -14.06
N ILE A 182 13.41 3.42 -13.03
CA ILE A 182 12.22 2.58 -12.82
C ILE A 182 10.96 3.45 -12.67
N ILE A 183 11.03 4.56 -11.91
CA ILE A 183 9.87 5.44 -11.68
C ILE A 183 9.45 6.12 -12.99
N TRP A 184 10.40 6.49 -13.85
CA TRP A 184 10.13 7.01 -15.18
C TRP A 184 9.43 5.98 -16.08
N THR A 185 9.91 4.73 -16.09
CA THR A 185 9.30 3.65 -16.85
C THR A 185 7.88 3.37 -16.37
N VAL A 186 7.66 3.32 -15.06
CA VAL A 186 6.33 3.08 -14.46
C VAL A 186 5.37 4.23 -14.78
N ALA A 187 5.81 5.48 -14.64
CA ALA A 187 4.99 6.64 -15.00
C ALA A 187 4.63 6.64 -16.50
N ALA A 188 5.58 6.31 -17.37
CA ALA A 188 5.33 6.20 -18.81
C ALA A 188 4.32 5.09 -19.15
N LEU A 189 4.40 3.94 -18.48
CA LEU A 189 3.45 2.84 -18.66
C LEU A 189 2.04 3.22 -18.18
N PHE A 190 1.90 3.93 -17.06
CA PHE A 190 0.60 4.45 -16.62
C PHE A 190 0.03 5.51 -17.56
N ILE A 191 0.86 6.38 -18.12
CA ILE A 191 0.41 7.34 -19.16
C ILE A 191 -0.11 6.59 -20.38
N LEU A 192 0.59 5.52 -20.80
CA LEU A 192 0.18 4.70 -21.92
C LEU A 192 -1.15 3.99 -21.63
N ASP A 193 -1.35 3.48 -20.41
CA ASP A 193 -2.61 2.89 -19.94
C ASP A 193 -3.76 3.91 -20.01
N PHE A 194 -3.56 5.13 -19.50
CA PHE A 194 -4.57 6.19 -19.57
C PHE A 194 -4.90 6.63 -21.00
N VAL A 195 -3.88 6.75 -21.87
CA VAL A 195 -4.08 7.10 -23.28
C VAL A 195 -4.84 6.00 -24.01
N CYS A 196 -4.50 4.73 -23.79
CA CYS A 196 -5.25 3.61 -24.35
C CYS A 196 -6.70 3.59 -23.85
N MET A 197 -6.92 3.79 -22.55
CA MET A 197 -8.26 3.86 -21.96
C MET A 197 -9.09 5.06 -22.46
N ALA A 198 -8.44 6.16 -22.86
CA ALA A 198 -9.13 7.31 -23.44
C ALA A 198 -9.48 7.14 -24.93
N ILE A 199 -8.80 6.23 -25.63
CA ILE A 199 -9.00 5.97 -27.07
C ILE A 199 -9.96 4.80 -27.33
N LEU A 200 -10.01 3.82 -26.43
CA LEU A 200 -10.93 2.66 -26.45
C LEU A 200 -12.25 2.96 -25.75
#